data_AF-A0A0D0I2D9-F1
#
_entry.id   AF-A0A0D0I2D9-F1
#
_cell.length_a   1.000
_cell.length_b   1.000
_cell.length_c   1.000
_cell.angle_alpha   90.00
_cell.angle_beta   90.00
_cell.angle_gamma   90.00
#
_symmetry.space_group_name_H-M   'P 1'
#
loop_
_entity.id
_entity.type
_entity.pdbx_description
1 polymer ?
#
loop_
_entity_poly.entity_id
_entity_poly.type
_entity_poly.pdbx_seq_one_letter_code
_entity_poly.pdbx_strand_id
1 'polypeptide(L)'
;MKLISAWVAAVAILALYAYAVAAGVGNLLGMSSFLGDALGPLPWTLLGLAIFLPVGALVIALIVARGRSAWVRVLLLATGLCVAAAAQLEIMHLIS
;
A
#
# COMPACT_ATOMS: atom_id res chain seq x y z
N MET A 1 23.94 -16.10 -6.63
CA MET A 1 23.81 -14.80 -5.91
C MET A 1 22.63 -13.94 -6.40
N LYS A 2 22.52 -13.60 -7.70
CA LYS A 2 21.46 -12.71 -8.23
C LYS A 2 20.01 -13.15 -7.94
N LEU A 3 19.77 -14.45 -7.83
CA LEU A 3 18.44 -14.99 -7.51
C LEU A 3 18.07 -14.75 -6.03
N ILE A 4 19.03 -14.98 -5.12
CA ILE A 4 18.83 -14.83 -3.67
C ILE A 4 18.56 -13.37 -3.33
N SER A 5 19.32 -12.44 -3.90
CA SER A 5 19.09 -11.00 -3.71
C SER A 5 17.71 -10.55 -4.20
N ALA A 6 17.23 -11.10 -5.33
CA ALA A 6 15.90 -10.79 -5.84
C ALA A 6 14.79 -11.29 -4.92
N TRP A 7 14.96 -12.47 -4.31
CA TRP A 7 14.02 -12.99 -3.32
C TRP A 7 13.99 -12.16 -2.05
N VAL A 8 15.16 -11.79 -1.51
CA VAL A 8 15.24 -10.91 -0.34
C VAL A 8 14.55 -9.57 -0.61
N ALA A 9 14.80 -8.97 -1.77
CA ALA A 9 14.14 -7.72 -2.17
C ALA A 9 12.62 -7.88 -2.30
N ALA A 10 12.14 -8.95 -2.93
CA ALA A 10 10.72 -9.23 -3.07
C ALA A 10 10.03 -9.40 -1.70
N VAL A 11 10.65 -10.12 -0.77
CA VAL A 11 10.12 -10.31 0.60
C VAL A 11 10.08 -8.99 1.36
N ALA A 12 11.13 -8.17 1.27
CA ALA A 12 11.15 -6.86 1.89
C ALA A 12 10.04 -5.94 1.35
N ILE A 13 9.83 -5.92 0.03
CA ILE A 13 8.74 -5.15 -0.60
C ILE A 13 7.37 -5.67 -0.16
N LEU A 14 7.20 -6.99 -0.08
CA LEU A 14 5.95 -7.59 0.38
C LEU A 14 5.65 -7.22 1.84
N ALA A 15 6.67 -7.19 2.70
CA ALA A 15 6.53 -6.74 4.08
C ALA A 15 6.10 -5.26 4.15
N LEU A 16 6.60 -4.40 3.26
CA LEU A 16 6.17 -3.01 3.17
C LEU A 16 4.71 -2.85 2.71
N TYR A 17 4.25 -3.69 1.79
CA TYR A 17 2.83 -3.75 1.43
C TYR A 17 1.95 -4.13 2.63
N ALA A 18 2.35 -5.14 3.39
CA ALA A 18 1.63 -5.55 4.59
C ALA A 18 1.62 -4.43 5.66
N TYR A 19 2.76 -3.76 5.85
CA TYR A 19 2.87 -2.60 6.72
C TYR A 19 1.94 -1.46 6.28
N ALA A 20 1.87 -1.14 4.98
CA ALA A 20 1.01 -0.08 4.47
C ALA A 20 -0.48 -0.34 4.74
N VAL A 21 -0.92 -1.61 4.66
CA VAL A 21 -2.28 -2.03 5.05
C VAL A 21 -2.46 -1.84 6.56
N ALA A 22 -1.52 -2.32 7.38
CA ALA A 22 -1.58 -2.20 8.83
C ALA A 22 -1.62 -0.73 9.29
N ALA A 23 -0.86 0.15 8.64
CA ALA A 23 -0.87 1.59 8.89
C ALA A 23 -2.23 2.21 8.54
N GLY A 24 -2.82 1.84 7.40
CA GLY A 24 -4.17 2.29 7.03
C GLY A 24 -5.23 1.87 8.04
N VAL A 25 -5.16 0.62 8.52
CA VAL A 25 -6.05 0.12 9.59
C VAL A 25 -5.82 0.89 10.90
N GLY A 26 -4.54 1.13 11.25
CA GLY A 26 -4.17 1.93 12.42
C GLY A 26 -4.74 3.35 12.35
N ASN A 27 -4.70 4.00 11.18
CA ASN A 27 -5.29 5.32 10.97
C ASN A 27 -6.81 5.30 11.16
N LEU A 28 -7.50 4.29 10.63
CA LEU A 28 -8.95 4.15 10.81
C LEU A 28 -9.32 3.99 12.30
N LEU A 29 -8.63 3.10 13.01
CA LEU A 29 -8.87 2.86 14.44
C LEU A 29 -8.49 4.07 15.30
N GLY A 30 -7.38 4.73 14.98
CA GLY A 30 -6.96 5.96 15.64
C GLY A 30 -7.99 7.07 15.47
N MET A 31 -8.34 7.42 14.22
CA MET A 31 -9.28 8.52 13.95
C MET A 31 -10.68 8.24 14.49
N SER A 32 -11.17 6.99 14.48
CA SER A 32 -12.46 6.65 15.10
C SER A 32 -12.47 6.86 16.61
N SER A 33 -11.36 6.63 17.29
CA SER A 33 -11.25 6.90 18.74
C SER A 33 -11.17 8.39 19.10
N PHE A 34 -10.59 9.23 18.22
CA PHE A 34 -10.38 10.65 18.50
C PHE A 34 -11.47 11.58 17.95
N LEU A 35 -12.03 11.27 16.78
CA LEU A 35 -12.88 12.20 16.02
C LEU A 35 -14.34 11.72 15.91
N GLY A 36 -14.64 10.44 16.13
CA GLY A 36 -16.03 9.90 16.07
C GLY A 36 -16.81 10.38 14.84
N ASP A 37 -18.13 10.56 14.95
CA ASP A 37 -18.98 11.09 13.86
C ASP A 37 -18.77 12.60 13.59
N ALA A 38 -17.80 13.27 14.23
CA ALA A 38 -17.56 14.69 14.00
C ALA A 38 -17.02 14.98 12.60
N LEU A 39 -16.43 13.98 11.95
CA LEU A 39 -16.02 14.03 10.55
C LEU A 39 -17.16 13.55 9.64
N GLY A 40 -17.45 14.32 8.58
CA GLY A 40 -18.39 13.91 7.54
C GLY A 40 -18.01 12.58 6.85
N PRO A 41 -18.84 12.05 5.94
CA PRO A 41 -18.63 10.72 5.33
C PRO A 41 -17.34 10.61 4.49
N LEU A 42 -16.79 11.74 4.03
CA LEU A 42 -15.66 11.77 3.10
C LEU A 42 -14.35 11.19 3.70
N PRO A 43 -13.85 11.63 4.88
CA PRO A 43 -12.70 11.01 5.55
C PRO A 43 -12.82 9.49 5.75
N TRP A 44 -14.00 8.99 6.13
CA TRP A 44 -14.21 7.55 6.33
C TRP A 44 -14.04 6.75 5.04
N THR A 45 -14.59 7.25 3.93
CA THR A 45 -14.41 6.61 2.62
C THR A 45 -12.96 6.65 2.14
N LEU A 46 -12.25 7.76 2.38
CA LEU A 46 -10.84 7.91 2.04
C LEU A 46 -9.93 6.98 2.88
N LEU A 47 -10.22 6.79 4.16
CA LEU A 47 -9.51 5.84 5.03
C LEU A 47 -9.73 4.40 4.58
N GLY A 48 -10.96 4.04 4.22
CA GLY A 48 -11.26 2.75 3.61
C GLY A 48 -10.45 2.54 2.32
N LEU A 49 -10.46 3.53 1.43
CA LEU A 49 -9.70 3.51 0.18
C LEU A 49 -8.19 3.35 0.42
N ALA A 50 -7.63 4.03 1.43
CA ALA A 50 -6.21 3.94 1.81
C ALA A 50 -5.78 2.54 2.26
N ILE A 51 -6.69 1.74 2.83
CA ILE A 51 -6.44 0.33 3.20
C ILE A 51 -6.41 -0.56 1.96
N PHE A 52 -7.34 -0.36 1.01
CA PHE A 52 -7.43 -1.18 -0.19
C PHE A 52 -6.35 -0.85 -1.23
N LEU A 53 -5.84 0.37 -1.26
CA LEU A 53 -4.81 0.82 -2.20
C LEU A 53 -3.56 -0.08 -2.28
N PRO A 54 -2.85 -0.37 -1.17
CA PRO A 54 -1.68 -1.24 -1.21
C PRO A 54 -2.04 -2.66 -1.68
N VAL A 55 -3.21 -3.18 -1.29
CA VAL A 55 -3.67 -4.51 -1.74
C VAL A 55 -3.91 -4.53 -3.24
N GLY A 56 -4.62 -3.54 -3.77
CA GLY A 56 -4.89 -3.42 -5.21
C GLY A 56 -3.61 -3.26 -6.01
N ALA A 57 -2.70 -2.39 -5.56
CA ALA A 57 -1.41 -2.19 -6.21
C ALA A 57 -0.55 -3.46 -6.23
N LEU A 58 -0.54 -4.24 -5.14
CA LEU A 58 0.15 -5.53 -5.08
C LEU A 58 -0.44 -6.51 -6.09
N VAL A 59 -1.76 -6.66 -6.14
CA VAL A 59 -2.44 -7.56 -7.08
C VAL A 59 -2.13 -7.18 -8.53
N ILE A 60 -2.22 -5.89 -8.87
CA ILE A 60 -1.90 -5.38 -10.22
C ILE A 60 -0.43 -5.68 -10.55
N ALA A 61 0.49 -5.38 -9.65
CA ALA A 61 1.91 -5.64 -9.86
C ALA A 61 2.19 -7.14 -10.09
N LEU A 62 1.55 -8.04 -9.35
CA LEU A 62 1.68 -9.49 -9.53
C LEU A 62 1.10 -9.97 -10.86
N ILE A 63 -0.06 -9.44 -11.28
CA ILE A 63 -0.68 -9.78 -12.57
C ILE A 63 0.24 -9.34 -13.72
N VAL A 64 0.74 -8.11 -13.69
CA VAL A 64 1.62 -7.55 -14.72
C VAL A 64 3.00 -8.24 -14.75
N ALA A 65 3.48 -8.69 -13.59
CA ALA A 65 4.74 -9.40 -13.45
C ALA A 65 4.73 -10.85 -13.97
N ARG A 66 3.55 -11.41 -14.32
CA ARG A 66 3.44 -12.78 -14.84
C ARG A 66 4.31 -12.96 -16.10
N GLY A 67 5.08 -14.06 -16.12
CA GLY A 67 5.98 -14.39 -17.23
C GLY A 67 7.26 -13.54 -17.32
N ARG A 68 7.47 -12.54 -16.46
CA ARG A 68 8.68 -11.71 -16.45
C ARG A 68 9.81 -12.31 -15.60
N SER A 69 11.04 -11.86 -15.85
CA SER A 69 12.25 -12.25 -15.10
C SER A 69 12.21 -11.73 -13.65
N ALA A 70 12.92 -12.41 -12.74
CA ALA A 70 12.85 -12.14 -11.30
C ALA A 70 13.07 -10.66 -10.93
N TRP A 71 14.08 -10.01 -11.51
CA TRP A 71 14.36 -8.59 -11.25
C TRP A 71 13.30 -7.64 -11.80
N VAL A 72 12.71 -7.94 -12.96
CA VAL A 72 11.60 -7.15 -13.49
C VAL A 72 10.39 -7.25 -12.57
N ARG A 73 10.14 -8.41 -11.96
CA ARG A 73 9.05 -8.55 -10.97
C ARG A 73 9.30 -7.69 -9.74
N VAL A 74 10.51 -7.68 -9.21
CA VAL A 74 10.90 -6.84 -8.06
C VAL A 74 10.70 -5.35 -8.38
N LEU A 75 11.12 -4.91 -9.56
CA LEU A 75 10.91 -3.52 -9.99
C LEU A 75 9.42 -3.18 -10.12
N LEU A 76 8.60 -4.07 -10.68
CA LEU A 76 7.14 -3.86 -10.78
C LEU A 76 6.48 -3.79 -9.40
N LEU A 77 6.88 -4.65 -8.45
CA LEU A 77 6.41 -4.60 -7.07
C LEU A 77 6.82 -3.29 -6.38
N ALA A 78 8.07 -2.86 -6.56
CA ALA A 78 8.54 -1.59 -6.02
C ALA A 78 7.77 -0.40 -6.61
N THR A 79 7.55 -0.37 -7.92
CA THR A 79 6.76 0.68 -8.58
C THR A 79 5.34 0.73 -8.06
N GLY A 80 4.67 -0.42 -7.95
CA GLY A 80 3.31 -0.50 -7.40
C GLY A 80 3.26 0.04 -5.96
N LEU A 81 4.27 -0.28 -5.14
CA LEU A 81 4.37 0.21 -3.77
C LEU A 81 4.57 1.72 -3.73
N CYS A 82 5.44 2.28 -4.57
CA CYS A 82 5.67 3.72 -4.64
C CYS A 82 4.41 4.49 -5.06
N VAL A 83 3.66 3.97 -6.04
CA VAL A 83 2.38 4.58 -6.47
C VAL A 83 1.35 4.54 -5.34
N ALA A 84 1.24 3.40 -4.64
CA ALA A 84 0.34 3.29 -3.50
C ALA A 84 0.73 4.25 -2.36
N ALA A 85 2.02 4.39 -2.08
CA ALA A 85 2.54 5.31 -1.07
C ALA A 85 2.27 6.78 -1.42
N ALA A 86 2.51 7.18 -2.68
CA ALA A 86 2.23 8.54 -3.15
C ALA A 86 0.74 8.88 -3.02
N ALA A 87 -0.15 7.97 -3.40
CA ALA A 87 -1.58 8.18 -3.25
C ALA A 87 -2.03 8.18 -1.78
N GLN A 88 -1.38 7.43 -0.89
CA GLN A 88 -1.63 7.52 0.56
C GLN A 88 -1.26 8.89 1.12
N LEU A 89 -0.16 9.50 0.66
CA LEU A 89 0.24 10.85 1.07
C LEU A 89 -0.80 11.89 0.67
N GLU A 90 -1.32 11.82 -0.56
CA GLU A 90 -2.40 12.69 -1.03
C GLU A 90 -3.68 12.50 -0.19
N ILE A 91 -4.07 11.25 0.09
CA ILE A 91 -5.25 10.98 0.95
C ILE A 91 -5.07 11.61 2.33
N MET A 92 -3.90 11.46 2.93
CA MET A 92 -3.63 12.02 4.25
C MET A 92 -3.61 13.55 4.22
N HIS A 93 -3.10 14.15 3.14
CA HIS A 93 -3.12 15.60 2.93
C HIS A 93 -4.54 16.16 2.77
N LEU A 94 -5.45 15.41 2.15
CA LEU A 94 -6.86 15.78 2.00
C LEU A 94 -7.67 15.68 3.31
N ILE A 95 -7.18 14.90 4.28
CA ILE A 95 -7.86 14.66 5.56
C ILE A 95 -7.36 15.62 6.66
N SER A 96 -6.11 16.09 6.60
CA SER A 96 -5.49 17.02 7.57
C SER A 96 -5.88 18.47 7.33
#